data_AF-A0A968VXA3-F1
#
_entry.id   AF-A0A968VXA3-F1
#
_cell.length_a   1.000
_cell.length_b   1.000
_cell.length_c   1.000
_cell.angle_alpha   90.00
_cell.angle_beta   90.00
_cell.angle_gamma   90.00
#
_symmetry.space_group_name_H-M   'P 1'
#
loop_
_entity.id
_entity.type
_entity.pdbx_description
1 polymer ?
#
loop_
_entity_poly.entity_id
_entity_poly.type
_entity_poly.pdbx_seq_one_letter_code
_entity_poly.pdbx_strand_id
1 'polypeptide(L)'
;MYYNSKPDYLLSTASYIKHTQYNDKCFEMGAGYFPYGGWGGGDYQIVSWKLLSQVDPGEGKTVQFLSGIGMQSPSVKYYKYGNMRSPFDQLAHHKNVLIQMTKVPANANDLKITIKALFSTWQTNWQTDFDERFPNDNDRQNPVNFQDLSVSENASYIILANQGTWASDTLGNIIFLELEKTIVAIRSLRNELPLDFSASTNTDFKYTKVSAPKDQVCGYILEAFNKEGISDLAAFKTGFVASTQLNNDSLNLNDSFEYLSYAGDKIKVYYQDKGSFTEPVFDWGYGFQEPLVVQTSPPIMQPSWPSGKGHGKLANGT
;
A
#
# COMPACT_ATOMS: atom_id res chain seq x y z
N MET A 1 -30.15 -3.16 26.29
CA MET A 1 -30.61 -4.43 25.67
C MET A 1 -30.37 -4.28 24.18
N TYR A 2 -29.25 -4.82 23.68
CA TYR A 2 -28.79 -4.59 22.31
C TYR A 2 -29.40 -5.65 21.38
N TYR A 3 -30.52 -5.30 20.74
CA TYR A 3 -31.04 -6.01 19.58
C TYR A 3 -30.19 -5.62 18.36
N ASN A 4 -29.59 -6.61 17.67
CA ASN A 4 -28.70 -6.52 16.49
C ASN A 4 -27.17 -6.58 16.70
N SER A 5 -26.65 -7.21 17.76
CA SER A 5 -25.32 -7.81 17.64
C SER A 5 -25.46 -9.25 17.14
N LYS A 6 -25.20 -9.46 15.85
CA LYS A 6 -24.92 -10.83 15.36
C LYS A 6 -23.46 -11.12 15.69
N PRO A 7 -23.12 -12.31 16.19
CA PRO A 7 -21.74 -12.64 16.53
C PRO A 7 -20.90 -12.81 15.25
N ASP A 8 -19.69 -12.24 15.26
CA ASP A 8 -18.78 -12.11 14.10
C ASP A 8 -18.43 -13.44 13.42
N TYR A 9 -18.51 -14.56 14.13
CA TYR A 9 -18.22 -15.89 13.56
C TYR A 9 -19.28 -16.39 12.56
N LEU A 10 -20.44 -15.73 12.45
CA LEU A 10 -21.45 -16.01 11.42
C LEU A 10 -21.25 -15.17 10.14
N LEU A 11 -20.27 -14.26 10.12
CA LEU A 11 -19.95 -13.38 8.99
C LEU A 11 -18.50 -13.50 8.50
N SER A 12 -17.66 -14.27 9.18
CA SER A 12 -16.26 -14.43 8.81
C SER A 12 -16.06 -15.66 7.93
N THR A 13 -16.17 -15.48 6.61
CA THR A 13 -15.11 -16.08 5.77
C THR A 13 -13.81 -15.43 6.25
N ALA A 14 -12.77 -16.24 6.53
CA ALA A 14 -11.48 -15.71 6.97
C ALA A 14 -11.09 -14.54 6.06
N SER A 15 -10.95 -13.34 6.64
CA SER A 15 -10.47 -12.18 5.90
C SER A 15 -9.16 -12.58 5.24
N TYR A 16 -9.18 -12.67 3.91
CA TYR A 16 -8.02 -12.96 3.07
C TYR A 16 -6.90 -11.91 3.22
N ILE A 17 -7.26 -10.74 3.81
CA ILE A 17 -6.36 -9.65 4.13
C ILE A 17 -5.89 -9.81 5.58
N LYS A 18 -4.58 -9.94 5.77
CA LYS A 18 -3.98 -9.80 7.10
C LYS A 18 -3.77 -8.32 7.37
N HIS A 19 -4.01 -7.86 8.58
CA HIS A 19 -3.66 -6.51 8.99
C HIS A 19 -2.74 -6.57 10.21
N THR A 20 -1.93 -5.54 10.34
CA THR A 20 -1.11 -5.29 11.52
C THR A 20 -1.34 -3.85 11.94
N GLN A 21 -1.37 -3.62 13.24
CA GLN A 21 -1.56 -2.30 13.80
C GLN A 21 -0.62 -2.14 14.99
N TYR A 22 -0.01 -0.97 15.10
CA TYR A 22 0.78 -0.54 16.22
C TYR A 22 0.23 0.79 16.71
N ASN A 23 -0.18 0.82 17.98
CA ASN A 23 -0.76 1.99 18.62
C ASN A 23 0.20 2.49 19.68
N ASP A 24 0.60 3.75 19.55
CA ASP A 24 1.36 4.48 20.55
C ASP A 24 0.47 5.58 21.18
N LYS A 25 0.98 6.28 22.19
CA LYS A 25 0.28 7.41 22.80
C LYS A 25 0.02 8.52 21.78
N CYS A 26 0.92 8.73 20.82
CA CYS A 26 0.89 9.89 19.92
C CYS A 26 0.62 9.57 18.45
N PHE A 27 0.63 8.29 18.06
CA PHE A 27 0.33 7.88 16.69
C PHE A 27 -0.24 6.47 16.64
N GLU A 28 -0.90 6.18 15.53
CA GLU A 28 -1.30 4.84 15.14
C GLU A 28 -0.69 4.53 13.77
N MET A 29 -0.16 3.33 13.60
CA MET A 29 0.36 2.86 12.32
C MET A 29 -0.26 1.52 11.99
N GLY A 30 -0.87 1.44 10.81
CA GLY A 30 -1.52 0.24 10.31
C GLY A 30 -0.99 -0.14 8.93
N ALA A 31 -0.86 -1.44 8.68
CA ALA A 31 -0.53 -1.99 7.37
C ALA A 31 -1.44 -3.19 7.06
N GLY A 32 -1.98 -3.20 5.85
CA GLY A 32 -2.75 -4.30 5.29
C GLY A 32 -1.93 -5.09 4.27
N TYR A 33 -1.98 -6.40 4.39
CA TYR A 33 -1.36 -7.37 3.49
C TYR A 33 -2.46 -7.95 2.62
N PHE A 34 -2.61 -7.35 1.46
CA PHE A 34 -3.66 -7.68 0.52
C PHE A 34 -3.15 -8.74 -0.46
N PRO A 35 -3.91 -9.81 -0.70
CA PRO A 35 -3.59 -10.76 -1.75
C PRO A 35 -4.07 -10.25 -3.10
N TYR A 36 -4.26 -8.94 -3.35
CA TYR A 36 -4.91 -8.50 -4.59
C TYR A 36 -3.94 -8.29 -5.78
N GLY A 37 -4.41 -8.21 -7.02
CA GLY A 37 -3.56 -8.05 -8.20
C GLY A 37 -3.10 -6.61 -8.41
N GLY A 38 -3.85 -5.61 -7.94
CA GLY A 38 -3.55 -4.20 -8.20
C GLY A 38 -3.97 -3.76 -9.61
N TRP A 39 -4.72 -4.58 -10.36
CA TRP A 39 -5.06 -4.32 -11.76
C TRP A 39 -6.54 -4.02 -11.98
N GLY A 40 -7.39 -4.30 -11.01
CA GLY A 40 -8.82 -4.05 -11.09
C GLY A 40 -9.22 -2.70 -10.51
N GLY A 41 -10.39 -2.22 -10.93
CA GLY A 41 -10.98 -1.00 -10.36
C GLY A 41 -11.15 -1.06 -8.84
N GLY A 42 -11.34 -2.23 -8.23
CA GLY A 42 -11.48 -2.38 -6.78
C GLY A 42 -10.25 -1.96 -5.97
N ASP A 43 -9.06 -1.93 -6.57
CA ASP A 43 -7.82 -1.59 -5.88
C ASP A 43 -7.59 -0.07 -5.71
N TYR A 44 -8.39 0.78 -6.38
CA TYR A 44 -8.23 2.24 -6.35
C TYR A 44 -8.45 2.87 -4.96
N GLN A 45 -9.20 2.19 -4.08
CA GLN A 45 -9.48 2.69 -2.73
C GLN A 45 -8.57 2.06 -1.68
N ILE A 46 -7.70 1.13 -2.07
CA ILE A 46 -6.90 0.39 -1.09
C ILE A 46 -5.76 1.27 -0.60
N VAL A 47 -5.81 1.57 0.69
CA VAL A 47 -4.71 2.16 1.44
C VAL A 47 -3.90 1.01 2.04
N SER A 48 -2.73 0.75 1.48
CA SER A 48 -1.93 -0.41 1.87
C SER A 48 -1.33 -0.27 3.27
N TRP A 49 -1.03 0.97 3.68
CA TRP A 49 -0.68 1.31 5.05
C TRP A 49 -0.93 2.79 5.30
N LYS A 50 -1.08 3.15 6.58
CA LYS A 50 -1.24 4.54 7.00
C LYS A 50 -0.66 4.74 8.39
N LEU A 51 0.02 5.86 8.59
CA LEU A 51 0.35 6.38 9.91
C LEU A 51 -0.54 7.60 10.17
N LEU A 52 -1.23 7.61 11.29
CA LEU A 52 -2.02 8.73 11.78
C LEU A 52 -1.31 9.32 12.99
N SER A 53 -0.87 10.58 12.90
CA SER A 53 -0.33 11.31 14.04
C SER A 53 -1.46 12.04 14.74
N GLN A 54 -1.45 11.98 16.07
CA GLN A 54 -2.26 12.87 16.86
C GLN A 54 -1.85 14.33 16.64
N VAL A 55 -2.84 15.20 16.73
CA VAL A 55 -2.73 16.65 16.71
C VAL A 55 -3.43 17.19 17.95
N ASP A 56 -2.99 18.33 18.48
CA ASP A 56 -3.74 18.97 19.56
C ASP A 56 -5.12 19.39 19.08
N PRO A 57 -6.17 19.20 19.90
CA PRO A 57 -7.51 19.61 19.53
C PRO A 57 -7.57 21.13 19.32
N GLY A 58 -8.18 21.55 18.22
CA GLY A 58 -8.34 22.97 17.88
C GLY A 58 -9.11 23.14 16.57
N GLU A 59 -9.68 24.32 16.36
CA GLU A 59 -10.39 24.65 15.13
C GLU A 59 -9.45 24.53 13.92
N GLY A 60 -9.88 23.84 12.87
CA GLY A 60 -9.07 23.61 11.66
C GLY A 60 -7.94 22.59 11.80
N LYS A 61 -7.75 21.96 12.97
CA LYS A 61 -6.78 20.88 13.16
C LYS A 61 -7.37 19.55 12.71
N THR A 62 -6.86 19.01 11.61
CA THR A 62 -7.17 17.67 11.10
C THR A 62 -6.01 16.71 11.38
N VAL A 63 -6.29 15.41 11.44
CA VAL A 63 -5.25 14.37 11.61
C VAL A 63 -4.20 14.49 10.52
N GLN A 64 -2.94 14.62 10.93
CA GLN A 64 -1.79 14.48 10.04
C GLN A 64 -1.58 13.00 9.74
N PHE A 65 -1.35 12.68 8.48
CA PHE A 65 -1.07 11.29 8.11
C PHE A 65 0.04 11.16 7.09
N LEU A 66 0.75 10.04 7.20
CA LEU A 66 1.55 9.49 6.12
C LEU A 66 0.87 8.26 5.54
N SER A 67 1.08 8.05 4.25
CA SER A 67 0.63 6.85 3.53
C SER A 67 1.58 6.56 2.39
N GLY A 68 1.65 5.31 1.97
CA GLY A 68 2.38 4.92 0.78
C GLY A 68 1.45 4.69 -0.40
N ILE A 69 1.92 4.99 -1.60
CA ILE A 69 1.22 4.71 -2.87
C ILE A 69 2.05 3.88 -3.85
N GLY A 70 3.04 3.16 -3.33
CA GLY A 70 3.84 2.27 -4.15
C GLY A 70 4.52 2.99 -5.29
N MET A 71 4.41 2.44 -6.49
CA MET A 71 5.01 2.98 -7.72
C MET A 71 4.28 4.14 -8.40
N GLN A 72 3.09 4.50 -7.92
CA GLN A 72 2.26 5.47 -8.63
C GLN A 72 2.52 6.89 -8.14
N SER A 73 2.63 7.83 -9.08
CA SER A 73 2.89 9.22 -8.73
C SER A 73 1.64 9.84 -8.07
N PRO A 74 1.81 10.61 -6.97
CA PRO A 74 0.71 11.34 -6.34
C PRO A 74 0.19 12.50 -7.21
N SER A 75 0.91 12.87 -8.27
CA SER A 75 0.44 13.87 -9.24
C SER A 75 -0.74 13.38 -10.09
N VAL A 76 -0.99 12.07 -10.14
CA VAL A 76 -2.14 11.53 -10.85
C VAL A 76 -3.39 11.69 -9.98
N LYS A 77 -4.42 12.34 -10.54
CA LYS A 77 -5.65 12.77 -9.83
C LYS A 77 -6.26 11.69 -8.93
N TYR A 78 -6.24 10.44 -9.36
CA TYR A 78 -6.89 9.33 -8.66
C TYR A 78 -6.07 8.79 -7.48
N TYR A 79 -4.78 9.13 -7.38
CA TYR A 79 -3.82 8.50 -6.46
C TYR A 79 -3.31 9.45 -5.37
N LYS A 80 -3.82 10.69 -5.37
CA LYS A 80 -3.35 11.78 -4.52
C LYS A 80 -3.56 11.56 -3.02
N TYR A 81 -4.39 10.58 -2.60
CA TYR A 81 -4.76 10.38 -1.19
C TYR A 81 -4.12 9.18 -0.50
N GLY A 82 -3.12 8.52 -1.10
CA GLY A 82 -2.59 7.31 -0.47
C GLY A 82 -3.29 6.04 -0.92
N ASN A 83 -4.26 6.19 -1.84
CA ASN A 83 -5.22 5.18 -2.22
C ASN A 83 -4.80 4.57 -3.56
N MET A 84 -3.97 3.55 -3.49
CA MET A 84 -3.69 2.66 -4.60
C MET A 84 -2.73 1.56 -4.18
N ARG A 85 -3.01 0.34 -4.62
CA ARG A 85 -2.04 -0.76 -4.53
C ARG A 85 -1.46 -1.08 -5.89
N SER A 86 -0.13 -1.17 -5.98
CA SER A 86 0.53 -1.80 -7.14
C SER A 86 0.68 -3.32 -6.92
N PRO A 87 0.63 -4.13 -7.99
CA PRO A 87 1.10 -5.53 -7.98
C PRO A 87 2.54 -5.68 -7.47
N PHE A 88 3.36 -4.64 -7.63
CA PHE A 88 4.80 -4.70 -7.40
C PHE A 88 5.20 -4.21 -6.00
N ASP A 89 4.24 -3.81 -5.17
CA ASP A 89 4.49 -3.35 -3.81
C ASP A 89 4.37 -4.46 -2.78
N GLN A 90 5.27 -4.43 -1.79
CA GLN A 90 5.23 -5.27 -0.61
C GLN A 90 5.49 -4.44 0.63
N LEU A 91 4.91 -4.86 1.75
CA LEU A 91 5.05 -4.21 3.03
C LEU A 91 5.60 -5.21 4.05
N ALA A 92 6.33 -4.69 5.04
CA ALA A 92 6.61 -5.39 6.28
C ALA A 92 6.42 -4.41 7.44
N HIS A 93 5.76 -4.84 8.50
CA HIS A 93 5.43 -3.99 9.65
C HIS A 93 5.81 -4.73 10.94
N HIS A 94 6.63 -4.09 11.76
CA HIS A 94 7.10 -4.60 13.04
C HIS A 94 7.12 -3.46 14.05
N LYS A 95 6.21 -3.49 15.02
CA LYS A 95 6.04 -2.44 16.03
C LYS A 95 5.93 -1.05 15.37
N ASN A 96 6.75 -0.09 15.75
CA ASN A 96 6.84 1.27 15.20
C ASN A 96 7.69 1.37 13.93
N VAL A 97 8.12 0.25 13.33
CA VAL A 97 8.87 0.20 12.08
C VAL A 97 7.99 -0.32 10.95
N LEU A 98 7.85 0.49 9.89
CA LEU A 98 7.21 0.08 8.64
C LEU A 98 8.22 0.10 7.51
N ILE A 99 8.15 -0.91 6.66
CA ILE A 99 8.98 -1.05 5.48
C ILE A 99 8.07 -1.15 4.27
N GLN A 100 8.27 -0.26 3.30
CA GLN A 100 7.64 -0.33 1.98
C GLN A 100 8.70 -0.71 0.95
N MET A 101 8.40 -1.71 0.13
CA MET A 101 9.27 -2.19 -0.94
C MET A 101 8.51 -2.18 -2.26
N THR A 102 9.17 -1.75 -3.32
CA THR A 102 8.66 -1.80 -4.69
C THR A 102 9.71 -2.39 -5.60
N LYS A 103 9.32 -3.31 -6.48
CA LYS A 103 10.19 -3.89 -7.51
C LYS A 103 9.41 -4.15 -8.79
N VAL A 104 9.54 -3.22 -9.73
CA VAL A 104 8.93 -3.37 -11.07
C VAL A 104 9.85 -4.21 -11.94
N PRO A 105 9.37 -5.34 -12.50
CA PRO A 105 10.20 -6.18 -13.33
C PRO A 105 10.46 -5.56 -14.72
N ALA A 106 11.56 -5.94 -15.38
CA ALA A 106 11.84 -5.43 -16.73
C ALA A 106 10.71 -5.71 -17.73
N ASN A 107 10.08 -6.88 -17.63
CA ASN A 107 8.96 -7.30 -18.48
C ASN A 107 7.58 -6.78 -18.01
N ALA A 108 7.52 -5.78 -17.13
CA ALA A 108 6.24 -5.28 -16.59
C ALA A 108 5.25 -4.80 -17.69
N ASN A 109 5.75 -4.29 -18.82
CA ASN A 109 4.89 -3.92 -19.95
C ASN A 109 4.21 -5.15 -20.59
N ASP A 110 4.93 -6.25 -20.76
CA ASP A 110 4.38 -7.49 -21.32
C ASP A 110 3.35 -8.11 -20.38
N LEU A 111 3.63 -8.06 -19.06
CA LEU A 111 2.66 -8.45 -18.03
C LEU A 111 1.39 -7.60 -18.11
N LYS A 112 1.55 -6.28 -18.20
CA LYS A 112 0.43 -5.33 -18.34
C LYS A 112 -0.41 -5.62 -19.59
N ILE A 113 0.23 -5.87 -20.74
CA ILE A 113 -0.48 -6.23 -21.99
C ILE A 113 -1.27 -7.53 -21.81
N THR A 114 -0.66 -8.54 -21.22
CA THR A 114 -1.30 -9.83 -20.96
C THR A 114 -2.52 -9.66 -20.06
N ILE A 115 -2.39 -8.89 -18.98
CA ILE A 115 -3.49 -8.64 -18.04
C ILE A 115 -4.60 -7.82 -18.68
N LYS A 116 -4.26 -6.79 -19.46
CA LYS A 116 -5.25 -6.00 -20.21
C LYS A 116 -6.07 -6.89 -21.14
N ALA A 117 -5.45 -7.84 -21.84
CA ALA A 117 -6.16 -8.77 -22.72
C ALA A 117 -7.15 -9.69 -21.96
N LEU A 118 -6.80 -10.09 -20.74
CA LEU A 118 -7.70 -10.86 -19.86
C LEU A 118 -8.92 -10.02 -19.45
N PHE A 119 -8.69 -8.79 -19.01
CA PHE A 119 -9.79 -7.87 -18.68
C PHE A 119 -10.69 -7.62 -19.88
N SER A 120 -10.14 -7.46 -21.09
CA SER A 120 -10.96 -7.34 -22.31
C SER A 120 -11.81 -8.59 -22.56
N THR A 121 -11.27 -9.78 -22.31
CA THR A 121 -12.04 -11.04 -22.41
C THR A 121 -13.17 -11.07 -21.38
N TRP A 122 -12.89 -10.69 -20.13
CA TRP A 122 -13.90 -10.64 -19.07
C TRP A 122 -14.99 -9.59 -19.33
N GLN A 123 -14.62 -8.46 -19.92
CA GLN A 123 -15.56 -7.44 -20.35
C GLN A 123 -16.50 -7.98 -21.43
N THR A 124 -15.97 -8.65 -22.45
CA THR A 124 -16.79 -9.28 -23.50
C THR A 124 -17.71 -10.35 -22.93
N ASN A 125 -17.18 -11.28 -22.12
CA ASN A 125 -17.99 -12.34 -21.51
C ASN A 125 -19.12 -11.78 -20.64
N TRP A 126 -18.82 -10.75 -19.84
CA TRP A 126 -19.82 -10.08 -19.04
C TRP A 126 -20.90 -9.43 -19.91
N GLN A 127 -20.51 -8.71 -20.97
CA GLN A 127 -21.45 -8.03 -21.84
C GLN A 127 -22.37 -9.04 -22.54
N THR A 128 -21.82 -10.14 -23.04
CA THR A 128 -22.62 -11.20 -23.68
C THR A 128 -23.65 -11.79 -22.71
N ASP A 129 -23.25 -12.14 -21.48
CA ASP A 129 -24.20 -12.64 -20.46
C ASP A 129 -25.25 -11.59 -20.08
N PHE A 130 -24.86 -10.32 -19.97
CA PHE A 130 -25.77 -9.23 -19.65
C PHE A 130 -26.82 -9.01 -20.74
N ASP A 131 -26.41 -8.94 -22.01
CA ASP A 131 -27.30 -8.73 -23.16
C ASP A 131 -28.29 -9.89 -23.33
N GLU A 132 -27.87 -11.14 -23.03
CA GLU A 132 -28.75 -12.32 -23.05
C GLU A 132 -29.83 -12.26 -21.97
N ARG A 133 -29.50 -11.78 -20.76
CA ARG A 133 -30.44 -11.69 -19.63
C ARG A 133 -31.33 -10.46 -19.69
N PHE A 134 -30.81 -9.36 -20.21
CA PHE A 134 -31.46 -8.06 -20.21
C PHE A 134 -31.44 -7.42 -21.62
N PRO A 135 -32.05 -8.07 -22.63
CA PRO A 135 -31.92 -7.66 -24.04
C PRO A 135 -32.49 -6.27 -24.38
N ASN A 136 -33.19 -5.64 -23.43
CA ASN A 136 -33.77 -4.31 -23.58
C ASN A 136 -33.08 -3.24 -22.69
N ASP A 137 -32.10 -3.62 -21.88
CA ASP A 137 -31.34 -2.70 -21.03
C ASP A 137 -30.03 -2.31 -21.73
N ASN A 138 -30.07 -1.17 -22.44
CA ASN A 138 -28.91 -0.68 -23.20
C ASN A 138 -28.05 0.33 -22.42
N ASP A 139 -28.44 0.68 -21.20
CA ASP A 139 -27.85 1.80 -20.46
C ASP A 139 -26.80 1.34 -19.44
N ARG A 140 -26.68 0.03 -19.19
CA ARG A 140 -25.76 -0.51 -18.20
C ARG A 140 -24.31 -0.48 -18.68
N GLN A 141 -23.46 0.21 -17.93
CA GLN A 141 -22.01 0.20 -18.15
C GLN A 141 -21.36 -1.09 -17.62
N ASN A 142 -20.33 -1.56 -18.33
CA ASN A 142 -19.58 -2.75 -17.94
C ASN A 142 -18.84 -2.51 -16.60
N PRO A 143 -19.12 -3.33 -15.55
CA PRO A 143 -18.52 -3.18 -14.24
C PRO A 143 -17.07 -3.71 -14.18
N VAL A 144 -16.64 -4.50 -15.17
CA VAL A 144 -15.27 -5.02 -15.25
C VAL A 144 -14.35 -3.89 -15.71
N ASN A 145 -13.59 -3.34 -14.77
CA ASN A 145 -12.72 -2.20 -15.03
C ASN A 145 -11.24 -2.56 -14.86
N PHE A 146 -10.45 -2.38 -15.93
CA PHE A 146 -9.00 -2.51 -15.91
C PHE A 146 -8.34 -1.20 -15.50
N GLN A 147 -7.45 -1.27 -14.53
CA GLN A 147 -6.66 -0.13 -14.11
C GLN A 147 -5.35 -0.04 -14.91
N ASP A 148 -5.26 0.99 -15.75
CA ASP A 148 -4.09 1.21 -16.60
C ASP A 148 -2.92 1.81 -15.80
N LEU A 149 -2.22 0.97 -15.04
CA LEU A 149 -1.06 1.36 -14.24
C LEU A 149 0.08 1.88 -15.10
N SER A 150 0.73 2.96 -14.67
CA SER A 150 2.05 3.28 -15.23
C SER A 150 3.07 2.26 -14.71
N VAL A 151 3.79 1.60 -15.63
CA VAL A 151 4.87 0.64 -15.33
C VAL A 151 6.20 1.04 -15.99
N SER A 152 6.32 2.31 -16.39
CA SER A 152 7.51 2.86 -17.04
C SER A 152 8.68 2.99 -16.06
N GLU A 153 8.40 3.34 -14.81
CA GLU A 153 9.38 3.61 -13.76
C GLU A 153 9.27 2.61 -12.62
N ASN A 154 10.41 2.34 -11.97
CA ASN A 154 10.47 1.62 -10.71
C ASN A 154 10.76 2.61 -9.58
N ALA A 155 9.70 3.15 -9.00
CA ALA A 155 9.73 4.17 -7.97
C ALA A 155 8.92 3.74 -6.76
N SER A 156 9.18 4.38 -5.62
CA SER A 156 8.36 4.24 -4.43
C SER A 156 8.07 5.63 -3.88
N TYR A 157 6.82 5.89 -3.52
CA TYR A 157 6.36 7.16 -2.99
C TYR A 157 5.77 7.02 -1.59
N ILE A 158 6.10 7.98 -0.73
CA ILE A 158 5.38 8.24 0.52
C ILE A 158 4.74 9.61 0.39
N ILE A 159 3.47 9.70 0.74
CA ILE A 159 2.72 10.94 0.81
C ILE A 159 2.54 11.41 2.25
N LEU A 160 2.47 12.71 2.41
CA LEU A 160 2.14 13.43 3.63
C LEU A 160 0.94 14.32 3.33
N ALA A 161 -0.12 14.21 4.15
CA ALA A 161 -1.19 15.19 4.13
C ALA A 161 -0.65 16.56 4.54
N ASN A 162 -0.78 17.56 3.65
CA ASN A 162 -0.21 18.89 3.87
C ASN A 162 -1.13 19.76 4.75
N GLN A 163 -1.60 19.18 5.86
CA GLN A 163 -2.46 19.83 6.86
C GLN A 163 -1.71 19.88 8.20
N GLY A 164 -2.01 20.88 9.03
CA GLY A 164 -1.33 21.09 10.31
C GLY A 164 0.13 21.56 10.17
N THR A 165 0.84 21.63 11.31
CA THR A 165 2.24 22.04 11.34
C THR A 165 3.14 20.82 11.17
N TRP A 166 4.04 20.88 10.20
CA TRP A 166 5.07 19.88 10.01
C TRP A 166 6.37 20.56 9.61
N ALA A 167 7.49 19.88 9.86
CA ALA A 167 8.81 20.29 9.38
C ALA A 167 9.57 19.03 8.92
N SER A 168 10.40 19.16 7.91
CA SER A 168 11.35 18.12 7.52
C SER A 168 12.77 18.65 7.64
N ASP A 169 13.66 17.78 8.08
CA ASP A 169 15.08 18.02 8.13
C ASP A 169 15.82 16.74 7.70
N THR A 170 17.07 16.87 7.30
CA THR A 170 17.88 15.74 6.82
C THR A 170 19.15 15.61 7.64
N LEU A 171 19.50 14.39 8.00
CA LEU A 171 20.79 14.07 8.61
C LEU A 171 21.32 12.78 7.99
N GLY A 172 22.43 12.89 7.26
CA GLY A 172 22.94 11.80 6.43
C GLY A 172 21.96 11.47 5.30
N ASN A 173 21.52 10.21 5.22
CA ASN A 173 20.58 9.71 4.22
C ASN A 173 19.15 9.49 4.78
N ILE A 174 18.81 10.20 5.86
CA ILE A 174 17.55 10.05 6.59
C ILE A 174 16.83 11.39 6.59
N ILE A 175 15.55 11.36 6.20
CA ILE A 175 14.61 12.46 6.44
C ILE A 175 14.01 12.26 7.83
N PHE A 176 14.12 13.27 8.69
CA PHE A 176 13.35 13.36 9.91
C PHE A 176 12.16 14.26 9.66
N LEU A 177 10.98 13.65 9.56
CA LEU A 177 9.72 14.36 9.43
C LEU A 177 9.12 14.56 10.82
N GLU A 178 9.04 15.81 11.23
CA GLU A 178 8.37 16.24 12.44
C GLU A 178 6.92 16.57 12.13
N LEU A 179 6.02 15.79 12.70
CA LEU A 179 4.62 16.11 12.86
C LEU A 179 4.41 16.74 14.23
N GLU A 180 3.16 17.12 14.53
CA GLU A 180 2.85 17.84 15.78
C GLU A 180 3.25 17.06 17.03
N LYS A 181 2.89 15.76 17.10
CA LYS A 181 3.21 14.88 18.24
C LYS A 181 4.11 13.70 17.90
N THR A 182 4.47 13.55 16.64
CA THR A 182 5.19 12.38 16.13
C THR A 182 6.42 12.81 15.37
N ILE A 183 7.51 12.07 15.51
CA ILE A 183 8.68 12.18 14.64
C ILE A 183 8.79 10.87 13.86
N VAL A 184 8.96 10.98 12.54
CA VAL A 184 9.15 9.83 11.66
C VAL A 184 10.52 9.95 11.01
N ALA A 185 11.40 8.99 11.28
CA ALA A 185 12.65 8.83 10.56
C ALA A 185 12.39 8.00 9.29
N ILE A 186 12.75 8.52 8.12
CA ILE A 186 12.49 7.92 6.82
C ILE A 186 13.81 7.75 6.07
N ARG A 187 14.17 6.50 5.78
CA ARG A 187 15.41 6.11 5.08
C ARG A 187 15.07 5.35 3.80
N SER A 188 15.84 5.56 2.72
CA SER A 188 15.77 4.72 1.52
C SER A 188 16.42 3.35 1.76
N LEU A 189 15.81 2.28 1.22
CA LEU A 189 16.41 0.94 1.20
C LEU A 189 17.76 0.90 0.45
N ARG A 190 18.02 1.86 -0.43
CA ARG A 190 19.23 1.93 -1.26
C ARG A 190 20.28 2.89 -0.72
N ASN A 191 20.12 3.38 0.51
CA ASN A 191 20.99 4.36 1.17
C ASN A 191 21.14 5.72 0.46
N GLU A 192 20.40 5.99 -0.61
CA GLU A 192 20.25 7.32 -1.20
C GLU A 192 19.37 8.20 -0.31
N LEU A 193 19.65 9.51 -0.24
CA LEU A 193 18.77 10.46 0.42
C LEU A 193 17.46 10.57 -0.38
N PRO A 194 16.29 10.33 0.23
CA PRO A 194 15.03 10.51 -0.49
C PRO A 194 14.80 11.98 -0.90
N LEU A 195 13.94 12.19 -1.91
CA LEU A 195 13.52 13.55 -2.27
C LEU A 195 12.84 14.24 -1.08
N ASP A 196 13.21 15.48 -0.77
CA ASP A 196 12.57 16.25 0.30
C ASP A 196 11.09 16.51 -0.01
N PHE A 197 10.23 16.40 1.02
CA PHE A 197 8.79 16.68 0.91
C PHE A 197 8.47 18.08 0.37
N SER A 198 9.32 19.06 0.66
CA SER A 198 9.19 20.45 0.22
C SER A 198 9.34 20.63 -1.30
N ALA A 199 9.94 19.67 -2.01
CA ALA A 199 10.07 19.72 -3.46
C ALA A 199 8.74 19.50 -4.21
N SER A 200 7.69 19.03 -3.51
CA SER A 200 6.35 18.87 -4.10
C SER A 200 5.63 20.21 -4.25
N THR A 201 5.18 20.49 -5.48
CA THR A 201 4.36 21.66 -5.82
C THR A 201 2.87 21.49 -5.50
N ASN A 202 2.43 20.30 -5.08
CA ASN A 202 1.04 20.06 -4.71
C ASN A 202 0.72 20.72 -3.36
N THR A 203 -0.43 21.39 -3.28
CA THR A 203 -0.88 22.15 -2.11
C THR A 203 -1.57 21.27 -1.07
N ASP A 204 -2.22 20.19 -1.50
CA ASP A 204 -3.00 19.31 -0.62
C ASP A 204 -2.12 18.22 0.00
N PHE A 205 -1.08 17.80 -0.73
CA PHE A 205 -0.18 16.72 -0.33
C PHE A 205 1.28 17.04 -0.65
N LYS A 206 2.16 16.64 0.25
CA LYS A 206 3.61 16.56 -0.01
C LYS A 206 3.99 15.11 -0.24
N TYR A 207 5.09 14.88 -0.94
CA TYR A 207 5.58 13.52 -1.15
C TYR A 207 7.09 13.48 -1.23
N THR A 208 7.64 12.33 -0.86
CA THR A 208 9.01 11.94 -1.15
C THR A 208 9.02 10.82 -2.19
N LYS A 209 10.10 10.73 -2.96
CA LYS A 209 10.33 9.70 -3.99
C LYS A 209 11.73 9.10 -3.83
N VAL A 210 11.81 7.79 -4.00
CA VAL A 210 13.05 7.03 -4.25
C VAL A 210 12.85 6.17 -5.50
N SER A 211 13.93 5.76 -6.15
CA SER A 211 13.82 5.00 -7.39
C SER A 211 15.01 4.07 -7.58
N ALA A 212 14.82 3.05 -8.40
CA ALA A 212 15.89 2.16 -8.82
C ALA A 212 15.68 1.77 -10.29
N PRO A 213 16.68 1.17 -10.95
CA PRO A 213 16.44 0.43 -12.17
C PRO A 213 15.36 -0.63 -11.98
N LYS A 214 14.73 -1.07 -13.07
CA LYS A 214 13.83 -2.23 -13.05
C LYS A 214 14.57 -3.48 -12.57
N ASP A 215 13.82 -4.46 -12.07
CA ASP A 215 14.30 -5.68 -11.41
C ASP A 215 15.08 -5.48 -10.11
N GLN A 216 15.17 -4.24 -9.60
CA GLN A 216 15.82 -3.96 -8.32
C GLN A 216 14.79 -3.46 -7.30
N VAL A 217 14.96 -3.84 -6.03
CA VAL A 217 14.11 -3.33 -4.95
C VAL A 217 14.48 -1.87 -4.65
N CYS A 218 13.47 -1.01 -4.59
CA CYS A 218 13.52 0.33 -4.01
C CYS A 218 12.43 0.48 -2.94
N GLY A 219 12.48 1.56 -2.16
CA GLY A 219 11.49 1.81 -1.13
C GLY A 219 12.07 2.41 0.14
N TYR A 220 11.33 2.26 1.24
CA TYR A 220 11.54 3.00 2.46
C TYR A 220 11.54 2.12 3.71
N ILE A 221 12.29 2.56 4.70
CA ILE A 221 12.12 2.20 6.10
C ILE A 221 11.64 3.46 6.83
N LEU A 222 10.54 3.32 7.55
CA LEU A 222 9.96 4.35 8.40
C LEU A 222 10.02 3.86 9.84
N GLU A 223 10.51 4.69 10.76
CA GLU A 223 10.46 4.43 12.19
C GLU A 223 9.83 5.63 12.90
N ALA A 224 8.74 5.40 13.61
CA ALA A 224 7.92 6.44 14.23
C ALA A 224 8.14 6.52 15.74
N PHE A 225 8.12 7.74 16.28
CA PHE A 225 8.42 8.04 17.67
C PHE A 225 7.48 9.10 18.24
N ASN A 226 7.18 8.99 19.53
CA ASN A 226 6.53 10.05 20.28
C ASN A 226 7.49 11.23 20.50
N LYS A 227 7.10 12.41 20.02
CA LYS A 227 7.89 13.65 20.15
C LYS A 227 8.01 14.14 21.60
N GLU A 228 7.00 13.89 22.45
CA GLU A 228 6.99 14.29 23.87
C GLU A 228 8.14 13.64 24.66
N GLY A 229 8.58 12.44 24.26
CA GLY A 229 9.71 11.74 24.88
C GLY A 229 11.09 12.25 24.47
N ILE A 230 11.18 13.23 23.57
CA ILE A 230 12.42 13.72 23.00
C ILE A 230 12.69 15.14 23.51
N SER A 231 13.55 15.25 24.53
CA SER A 231 13.91 16.53 25.14
C SER A 231 14.90 17.35 24.32
N ASP A 232 15.78 16.68 23.56
CA ASP A 232 16.74 17.29 22.65
C ASP A 232 16.65 16.57 21.30
N LEU A 233 16.09 17.28 20.33
CA LEU A 233 15.86 16.76 19.00
C LEU A 233 17.17 16.54 18.22
N ALA A 234 18.16 17.42 18.38
CA ALA A 234 19.43 17.28 17.68
C ALA A 234 20.23 16.08 18.20
N ALA A 235 20.23 15.89 19.53
CA ALA A 235 20.81 14.71 20.15
C ALA A 235 20.06 13.43 19.73
N PHE A 236 18.73 13.45 19.67
CA PHE A 236 17.93 12.32 19.20
C PHE A 236 18.28 11.94 17.75
N LYS A 237 18.28 12.91 16.81
CA LYS A 237 18.62 12.66 15.39
C LYS A 237 20.01 12.03 15.26
N THR A 238 21.00 12.57 15.99
CA THR A 238 22.37 12.06 16.00
C THR A 238 22.44 10.64 16.58
N GLY A 239 21.77 10.41 17.70
CA GLY A 239 21.68 9.09 18.34
C GLY A 239 20.98 8.05 17.46
N PHE A 240 19.93 8.44 16.73
CA PHE A 240 19.24 7.58 15.78
C PHE A 240 20.16 7.14 14.64
N VAL A 241 20.89 8.08 14.04
CA VAL A 241 21.87 7.77 12.97
C VAL A 241 22.96 6.83 13.48
N ALA A 242 23.45 7.04 14.71
CA ALA A 242 24.51 6.22 15.29
C ALA A 242 24.05 4.81 15.72
N SER A 243 22.77 4.66 16.10
CA SER A 243 22.25 3.40 16.67
C SER A 243 21.52 2.52 15.66
N THR A 244 21.11 3.06 14.52
CA THR A 244 20.41 2.32 13.47
C THR A 244 21.36 1.93 12.35
N GLN A 245 21.17 0.73 11.80
CA GLN A 245 22.00 0.22 10.70
C GLN A 245 21.13 -0.41 9.63
N LEU A 246 21.38 -0.05 8.37
CA LEU A 246 20.83 -0.75 7.20
C LEU A 246 21.96 -1.51 6.52
N ASN A 247 21.87 -2.84 6.53
CA ASN A 247 22.69 -3.70 5.70
C ASN A 247 21.89 -4.07 4.45
N ASN A 248 22.26 -3.49 3.30
CA ASN A 248 21.63 -3.73 2.02
C ASN A 248 22.56 -4.44 1.01
N ASP A 249 23.64 -5.07 1.48
CA ASP A 249 24.61 -5.78 0.62
C ASP A 249 23.95 -6.90 -0.20
N SER A 250 22.91 -7.53 0.37
CA SER A 250 22.14 -8.60 -0.28
C SER A 250 20.94 -8.11 -1.10
N LEU A 251 20.70 -6.80 -1.18
CA LEU A 251 19.48 -6.26 -1.78
C LEU A 251 19.39 -6.54 -3.28
N ASN A 252 20.52 -6.49 -4.00
CA ASN A 252 20.54 -6.79 -5.44
C ASN A 252 20.76 -8.28 -5.75
N LEU A 253 21.24 -9.06 -4.78
CA LEU A 253 21.58 -10.49 -4.98
C LEU A 253 20.39 -11.40 -4.65
N ASN A 254 19.73 -11.15 -3.53
CA ASN A 254 18.70 -12.01 -2.95
C ASN A 254 17.40 -11.26 -2.65
N ASP A 255 17.27 -10.01 -3.13
CA ASP A 255 16.17 -9.11 -2.81
C ASP A 255 15.89 -9.01 -1.29
N SER A 256 16.95 -9.05 -0.48
CA SER A 256 16.86 -9.11 0.98
C SER A 256 17.79 -8.11 1.64
N PHE A 257 17.42 -7.63 2.81
CA PHE A 257 18.22 -6.72 3.61
C PHE A 257 17.94 -6.92 5.11
N GLU A 258 18.80 -6.36 5.94
CA GLU A 258 18.66 -6.38 7.38
C GLU A 258 18.68 -4.95 7.91
N TYR A 259 17.77 -4.64 8.84
CA TYR A 259 17.68 -3.35 9.50
C TYR A 259 17.77 -3.53 11.02
N LEU A 260 18.64 -2.76 11.66
CA LEU A 260 18.69 -2.60 13.10
C LEU A 260 17.91 -1.33 13.47
N SER A 261 16.78 -1.50 14.17
CA SER A 261 15.94 -0.39 14.62
C SER A 261 16.57 0.37 15.79
N TYR A 262 16.02 1.55 16.11
CA TYR A 262 16.52 2.36 17.22
C TYR A 262 16.33 1.65 18.57
N ALA A 263 15.28 0.84 18.70
CA ALA A 263 15.05 -0.01 19.86
C ALA A 263 15.99 -1.23 19.96
N GLY A 264 16.85 -1.46 18.96
CA GLY A 264 17.79 -2.57 18.90
C GLY A 264 17.21 -3.86 18.30
N ASP A 265 16.01 -3.83 17.71
CA ASP A 265 15.45 -5.00 17.03
C ASP A 265 16.16 -5.22 15.68
N LYS A 266 16.52 -6.48 15.40
CA LYS A 266 17.04 -6.88 14.10
C LYS A 266 15.91 -7.40 13.22
N ILE A 267 15.61 -6.69 12.15
CA ILE A 267 14.52 -6.98 11.22
C ILE A 267 15.13 -7.45 9.91
N LYS A 268 14.91 -8.71 9.56
CA LYS A 268 15.33 -9.28 8.29
C LYS A 268 14.13 -9.33 7.34
N VAL A 269 14.29 -8.77 6.15
CA VAL A 269 13.21 -8.68 5.17
C VAL A 269 13.66 -9.26 3.84
N TYR A 270 12.73 -9.96 3.21
CA TYR A 270 12.86 -10.53 1.88
C TYR A 270 11.72 -10.02 1.03
N TYR A 271 12.04 -9.36 -0.08
CA TYR A 271 11.05 -9.13 -1.12
C TYR A 271 10.78 -10.46 -1.81
N GLN A 272 9.51 -10.85 -1.90
CA GLN A 272 9.12 -12.10 -2.53
C GLN A 272 8.93 -11.90 -4.03
N ASP A 273 9.75 -12.55 -4.86
CA ASP A 273 9.58 -12.57 -6.32
C ASP A 273 8.38 -13.45 -6.77
N LYS A 274 7.80 -14.20 -5.83
CA LYS A 274 6.75 -15.20 -6.06
C LYS A 274 5.65 -15.05 -5.00
N GLY A 275 4.49 -14.52 -5.40
CA GLY A 275 3.30 -14.38 -4.53
C GLY A 275 2.01 -14.78 -5.24
N SER A 276 0.95 -15.03 -4.47
CA SER A 276 -0.41 -15.32 -4.95
C SER A 276 -1.24 -14.03 -4.91
N PHE A 277 -1.82 -13.61 -6.04
CA PHE A 277 -2.74 -12.49 -6.11
C PHE A 277 -4.10 -12.90 -6.73
N THR A 278 -5.19 -12.53 -6.09
CA THR A 278 -6.57 -12.53 -6.61
C THR A 278 -6.96 -11.10 -6.94
N GLU A 279 -8.15 -10.79 -7.45
CA GLU A 279 -8.66 -9.41 -7.31
C GLU A 279 -9.63 -9.35 -6.13
N PRO A 280 -9.96 -8.14 -5.62
CA PRO A 280 -10.95 -8.01 -4.57
C PRO A 280 -12.27 -8.67 -5.01
N VAL A 281 -12.91 -9.41 -4.11
CA VAL A 281 -14.21 -10.05 -4.39
C VAL A 281 -15.29 -8.97 -4.27
N PHE A 282 -15.71 -8.43 -5.41
CA PHE A 282 -16.88 -7.56 -5.54
C PHE A 282 -17.77 -8.09 -6.66
N ASP A 283 -19.02 -7.62 -6.72
CA ASP A 283 -19.92 -8.00 -7.80
C ASP A 283 -19.46 -7.37 -9.11
N TRP A 284 -18.79 -8.18 -9.93
CA TRP A 284 -18.41 -7.84 -11.30
C TRP A 284 -19.60 -8.03 -12.25
N GLY A 285 -20.81 -8.15 -11.70
CA GLY A 285 -22.03 -8.46 -12.42
C GLY A 285 -22.12 -9.91 -12.90
N TYR A 286 -21.24 -10.81 -12.42
CA TYR A 286 -21.33 -12.26 -12.66
C TYR A 286 -22.32 -12.92 -11.70
N GLY A 287 -22.79 -12.22 -10.66
CA GLY A 287 -23.77 -12.74 -9.71
C GLY A 287 -23.16 -13.67 -8.65
N PHE A 288 -24.02 -14.32 -7.88
CA PHE A 288 -23.63 -15.17 -6.76
C PHE A 288 -23.43 -16.63 -7.20
N GLN A 289 -22.53 -17.34 -6.52
CA GLN A 289 -22.35 -18.79 -6.74
C GLN A 289 -23.63 -19.57 -6.42
N GLU A 290 -24.39 -19.11 -5.42
CA GLU A 290 -25.70 -19.64 -5.03
C GLU A 290 -26.71 -18.49 -4.86
N PRO A 291 -28.01 -18.71 -5.10
CA PRO A 291 -29.04 -17.70 -4.84
C PRO A 291 -29.07 -17.28 -3.37
N LEU A 292 -28.99 -15.97 -3.10
CA LEU A 292 -29.03 -15.42 -1.74
C LEU A 292 -30.23 -14.51 -1.55
N VAL A 293 -30.88 -14.62 -0.37
CA VAL A 293 -31.98 -13.74 0.04
C VAL A 293 -31.48 -12.36 0.46
N VAL A 294 -30.19 -12.26 0.83
CA VAL A 294 -29.52 -11.03 1.23
C VAL A 294 -28.19 -10.94 0.49
N GLN A 295 -27.94 -9.84 -0.22
CA GLN A 295 -26.64 -9.59 -0.85
C GLN A 295 -25.55 -9.54 0.23
N THR A 296 -24.59 -10.47 0.15
CA THR A 296 -23.41 -10.52 1.02
C THR A 296 -22.18 -10.67 0.13
N SER A 297 -21.12 -9.90 0.38
CA SER A 297 -19.84 -10.08 -0.32
C SER A 297 -18.86 -10.73 0.65
N PRO A 298 -18.32 -11.95 0.41
CA PRO A 298 -18.65 -13.03 -0.56
C PRO A 298 -19.93 -13.85 -0.22
N PRO A 299 -20.41 -14.85 -1.03
CA PRO A 299 -19.80 -15.54 -2.18
C PRO A 299 -20.29 -15.11 -3.58
N ILE A 300 -19.46 -14.33 -4.29
CA ILE A 300 -19.72 -13.81 -5.64
C ILE A 300 -18.87 -14.58 -6.66
N MET A 301 -19.39 -14.89 -7.85
CA MET A 301 -18.63 -15.48 -8.95
C MET A 301 -17.56 -14.51 -9.46
N GLN A 302 -16.33 -15.00 -9.60
CA GLN A 302 -15.19 -14.27 -10.15
C GLN A 302 -14.75 -14.93 -11.46
N PRO A 303 -14.24 -14.16 -12.44
CA PRO A 303 -13.67 -14.77 -13.64
C PRO A 303 -12.38 -15.53 -13.31
N SER A 304 -12.04 -16.50 -14.16
CA SER A 304 -10.86 -17.35 -13.95
C SER A 304 -9.55 -16.54 -14.10
N TRP A 305 -8.69 -16.61 -13.08
CA TRP A 305 -7.37 -15.95 -13.05
C TRP A 305 -6.26 -16.84 -13.63
N PRO A 306 -5.31 -16.31 -14.42
CA PRO A 306 -4.10 -17.03 -14.80
C PRO A 306 -3.21 -17.26 -13.58
N SER A 307 -2.60 -18.44 -13.47
CA SER A 307 -1.67 -18.77 -12.40
C SER A 307 -0.24 -18.96 -12.93
N GLY A 308 0.80 -18.66 -12.13
CA GLY A 308 2.20 -18.88 -12.51
C GLY A 308 3.16 -17.75 -12.10
N LYS A 309 4.42 -17.81 -12.58
CA LYS A 309 5.44 -16.77 -12.34
C LYS A 309 5.06 -15.51 -13.13
N GLY A 310 4.87 -14.37 -12.43
CA GLY A 310 4.44 -13.10 -13.04
C GLY A 310 2.92 -12.89 -13.11
N HIS A 311 2.12 -13.83 -12.62
CA HIS A 311 0.66 -13.72 -12.55
C HIS A 311 0.13 -13.93 -11.12
N GLY A 312 -1.06 -13.41 -10.83
CA GLY A 312 -1.70 -13.56 -9.53
C GLY A 312 -2.11 -15.01 -9.26
N LYS A 313 -1.63 -15.58 -8.15
CA LYS A 313 -2.09 -16.90 -7.66
C LYS A 313 -3.27 -16.80 -6.66
N LEU A 314 -4.04 -17.86 -6.54
CA LEU A 314 -5.02 -18.06 -5.45
C LEU A 314 -4.30 -18.72 -4.26
N ALA A 315 -4.72 -18.42 -3.02
CA ALA A 315 -4.25 -19.19 -1.87
C ALA A 315 -4.92 -20.57 -1.90
N ASN A 316 -4.13 -21.65 -1.87
CA ASN A 316 -4.67 -22.97 -1.56
C ASN A 316 -4.82 -23.07 -0.05
N GLY A 317 -6.07 -23.06 0.42
CA GLY A 317 -6.40 -23.41 1.79
C GLY A 317 -6.46 -24.93 1.95
N THR A 318 -5.73 -25.45 2.92
CA THR A 318 -6.17 -26.61 3.69
C THR A 318 -6.85 -26.12 4.95
#